data_AF-A0A7K4CFB7-F1
#
_entry.id   AF-A0A7K4CFB7-F1
#
_cell.length_a   1.000
_cell.length_b   1.000
_cell.length_c   1.000
_cell.angle_alpha   90.00
_cell.angle_beta   90.00
_cell.angle_gamma   90.00
#
_symmetry.space_group_name_H-M   'P 1'
#
loop_
_entity.id
_entity.type
_entity.pdbx_description
1 polymer ?
#
loop_
_entity_poly.entity_id
_entity_poly.type
_entity_poly.pdbx_seq_one_letter_code
_entity_poly.pdbx_strand_id
1 'polypeptide(L)'
;YLADRLGYYGHASPGDIPHYDMLHFSRRRWKNQLPSLRLAAIEKAILGINRTNDIPGQMVPEFYATYQQTGNCGPLVPILEHNQQDVVSLAMLFFNLVGESYGGS
;
A
#
# COMPACT_ATOMS: atom_id res chain seq x y z
N TYR A 1 12.01 1.69 -10.03
CA TYR A 1 11.25 0.42 -10.10
C TYR A 1 10.13 0.45 -11.15
N LEU A 2 9.08 1.28 -11.02
CA LEU A 2 7.99 1.33 -12.02
C LEU A 2 8.42 1.94 -13.36
N ALA A 3 9.18 3.03 -13.34
CA ALA A 3 9.78 3.61 -14.55
C ALA A 3 10.70 2.61 -15.26
N ASP A 4 11.53 1.88 -14.51
CA ASP A 4 12.41 0.84 -15.06
C ASP A 4 11.63 -0.30 -15.73
N ARG A 5 10.51 -0.73 -15.12
CA ARG A 5 9.63 -1.74 -15.73
C ARG A 5 8.92 -1.23 -16.98
N LEU A 6 8.43 0.01 -16.98
CA LEU A 6 7.79 0.60 -18.16
C LEU A 6 8.79 0.71 -19.32
N GLY A 7 10.03 1.12 -19.03
CA GLY A 7 11.12 1.10 -20.00
C GLY A 7 11.41 -0.31 -20.55
N TYR A 8 11.41 -1.33 -19.68
CA TYR A 8 11.58 -2.73 -20.10
C TYR A 8 10.48 -3.22 -21.05
N TYR A 9 9.24 -2.77 -20.86
CA TYR A 9 8.10 -3.10 -21.74
C TYR A 9 7.92 -2.13 -22.93
N GLY A 10 8.84 -1.19 -23.15
CA GLY A 10 8.79 -0.25 -24.27
C GLY A 10 7.76 0.88 -24.14
N HIS A 11 7.28 1.13 -22.92
CA HIS A 11 6.37 2.23 -22.63
C HIS A 11 7.14 3.48 -22.20
N ALA A 12 6.65 4.65 -22.61
CA ALA A 12 7.22 5.93 -22.17
C ALA A 12 7.09 6.06 -20.64
N SER A 13 8.09 6.69 -20.01
CA SER A 13 7.99 7.01 -18.58
C SER A 13 6.75 7.88 -18.37
N PRO A 14 5.91 7.58 -17.36
CA PRO A 14 4.99 8.59 -16.86
C PRO A 14 5.88 9.77 -16.44
N GLY A 15 5.52 10.99 -16.84
CA GLY A 15 6.29 12.19 -16.51
C GLY A 15 6.37 12.43 -15.00
N ASP A 16 6.68 13.65 -14.57
CA ASP A 16 6.84 14.01 -13.15
C ASP A 16 5.51 14.00 -12.37
N ILE A 17 5.04 12.80 -12.10
CA ILE A 17 4.21 12.28 -11.02
C ILE A 17 4.50 12.82 -9.60
N PRO A 18 3.79 13.79 -8.99
CA PRO A 18 4.03 14.08 -7.58
C PRO A 18 3.81 12.81 -6.74
N HIS A 19 4.88 12.30 -6.13
CA HIS A 19 4.85 11.06 -5.37
C HIS A 19 4.74 11.37 -3.87
N TYR A 20 3.58 11.09 -3.30
CA TYR A 20 3.33 11.24 -1.87
C TYR A 20 3.64 9.95 -1.12
N ASP A 21 4.83 9.88 -0.51
CA ASP A 21 5.19 8.76 0.35
C ASP A 21 4.46 8.86 1.70
N MET A 22 3.39 8.08 1.84
CA MET A 22 2.59 8.04 3.06
C MET A 22 3.35 7.53 4.28
N LEU A 23 4.40 6.74 4.13
CA LEU A 23 5.22 6.33 5.27
C LEU A 23 5.97 7.52 5.86
N HIS A 24 6.45 8.42 5.00
CA HIS A 24 7.11 9.66 5.43
C HIS A 24 6.16 10.52 6.27
N PHE A 25 4.95 10.79 5.76
CA PHE A 25 3.95 11.59 6.46
C PHE A 25 3.48 10.91 7.75
N SER A 26 3.19 9.61 7.70
CA SER A 26 2.77 8.81 8.85
C SER A 26 3.82 8.81 9.95
N ARG A 27 5.10 8.67 9.60
CA ARG A 27 6.21 8.72 10.56
C ARG A 27 6.30 10.08 11.22
N ARG A 28 6.21 11.16 10.45
CA ARG A 28 6.26 12.53 10.99
C ARG A 28 5.13 12.75 12.01
N ARG A 29 3.94 12.25 11.71
CA ARG A 29 2.73 12.48 12.52
C ARG A 29 2.61 11.56 13.73
N TRP A 30 2.97 10.28 13.62
CA TRP A 30 2.59 9.25 14.60
C TRP A 30 3.75 8.44 15.20
N LYS A 31 5.02 8.70 14.85
CA LYS A 31 6.17 7.91 15.37
C LYS A 31 6.28 7.80 16.90
N ASN A 32 5.76 8.78 17.62
CA ASN A 32 5.78 8.84 19.09
C ASN A 32 4.43 8.47 19.71
N GLN A 33 3.41 8.21 18.89
CA GLN A 33 2.04 7.92 19.32
C GLN A 33 1.68 6.45 19.12
N LEU A 34 2.29 5.79 18.12
CA LEU A 34 2.01 4.39 17.78
C LEU A 34 3.23 3.49 18.03
N PRO A 35 3.03 2.27 18.57
CA PRO A 35 4.12 1.31 18.77
C PRO A 35 4.66 0.73 17.47
N SER A 36 3.94 0.88 16.35
CA SER A 36 4.36 0.45 15.03
C SER A 36 3.79 1.36 13.95
N LEU A 37 4.58 1.61 12.90
CA LEU A 37 4.17 2.36 11.71
C LEU A 37 3.90 1.44 10.51
N ARG A 38 3.72 0.13 10.74
CA ARG A 38 3.20 -0.76 9.69
C ARG A 38 1.76 -0.36 9.35
N LEU A 39 1.38 -0.50 8.08
CA LEU A 39 0.07 -0.06 7.61
C LEU A 39 -1.08 -0.67 8.43
N ALA A 40 -1.02 -1.97 8.72
CA ALA A 40 -1.99 -2.65 9.60
C ALA A 40 -2.13 -2.02 11.01
N ALA A 41 -1.04 -1.53 11.59
CA ALA A 41 -1.09 -0.88 12.91
C ALA A 41 -1.70 0.52 12.82
N ILE A 42 -1.40 1.26 11.75
CA ILE A 42 -1.96 2.59 11.49
C ILE A 42 -3.44 2.49 11.15
N GLU A 43 -3.84 1.54 10.28
CA GLU A 43 -5.22 1.23 9.95
C GLU A 43 -6.07 1.01 11.20
N LYS A 44 -5.59 0.17 12.12
CA LYS A 44 -6.29 -0.11 13.37
C LYS A 44 -6.40 1.13 14.26
N ALA A 45 -5.30 1.86 14.43
CA ALA A 45 -5.24 2.95 15.41
C ALA A 45 -5.87 4.26 14.93
N ILE A 46 -5.81 4.54 13.61
CA ILE A 46 -6.22 5.82 13.02
C ILE A 46 -7.53 5.69 12.24
N LEU A 47 -7.70 4.61 11.47
CA LEU A 47 -8.88 4.39 10.62
C LEU A 47 -9.92 3.46 11.25
N GLY A 48 -9.61 2.81 12.38
CA GLY A 48 -10.47 1.81 13.02
C GLY A 48 -10.62 0.51 12.23
N ILE A 49 -9.76 0.27 11.22
CA ILE A 49 -9.82 -0.91 10.35
C ILE A 49 -9.07 -2.07 11.02
N ASN A 50 -9.75 -3.18 11.25
CA ASN A 50 -9.14 -4.40 11.79
C ASN A 50 -9.00 -5.43 10.66
N ARG A 51 -7.76 -5.72 10.24
CA ARG A 51 -7.46 -6.75 9.24
C ARG A 51 -7.61 -8.14 9.86
N THR A 52 -8.26 -9.06 9.12
CA THR A 52 -8.43 -10.47 9.52
C THR A 52 -7.54 -11.44 8.74
N ASN A 53 -7.12 -11.10 7.53
CA ASN A 53 -6.37 -11.99 6.62
C ASN A 53 -5.08 -11.33 6.11
N ASP A 54 -4.05 -11.24 6.95
CA ASP A 54 -2.74 -10.80 6.49
C ASP A 54 -2.02 -11.96 5.80
N ILE A 55 -1.91 -11.89 4.47
CA ILE A 55 -0.98 -12.74 3.74
C ILE A 55 0.43 -12.17 3.93
N PRO A 56 1.41 -12.98 4.35
CA PRO A 56 2.79 -12.55 4.37
C PRO A 56 3.25 -12.14 2.97
N GLY A 57 3.65 -10.88 2.77
CA GLY A 57 4.13 -10.38 1.47
C GLY A 57 5.29 -11.18 0.87
N GLN A 58 6.02 -11.94 1.69
CA GLN A 58 7.06 -12.89 1.25
C GLN A 58 6.53 -14.04 0.39
N MET A 59 5.22 -14.36 0.45
CA MET A 59 4.61 -15.44 -0.34
C MET A 59 4.24 -15.00 -1.77
N VAL A 60 4.25 -13.69 -2.04
CA VAL A 60 3.86 -13.14 -3.35
C VAL A 60 4.68 -13.71 -4.51
N PRO A 61 6.02 -13.84 -4.43
CA PRO A 61 6.82 -14.43 -5.51
C PRO A 61 6.44 -15.88 -5.81
N GLU A 62 6.19 -16.67 -4.76
CA GLU A 62 5.82 -18.09 -4.90
C GLU A 62 4.46 -18.24 -5.58
N PHE A 63 3.45 -17.52 -5.10
CA PHE A 63 2.11 -17.54 -5.71
C PHE A 63 2.12 -17.06 -7.16
N TYR A 64 2.93 -16.05 -7.48
CA TYR A 64 3.09 -15.57 -8.85
C TYR A 64 3.80 -16.60 -9.74
N ALA A 65 4.82 -17.29 -9.23
CA ALA A 65 5.46 -18.38 -9.96
C ALA A 65 4.49 -19.55 -10.22
N THR A 66 3.66 -19.92 -9.24
CA THR A 66 2.60 -20.91 -9.43
C THR A 66 1.62 -20.50 -10.52
N TYR A 67 1.18 -19.23 -10.55
CA TYR A 67 0.33 -18.72 -11.62
C TYR A 67 1.03 -18.81 -12.99
N GLN A 68 2.30 -18.41 -13.11
CA GLN A 68 3.02 -18.50 -14.38
C GLN A 68 3.16 -19.93 -14.90
N GLN A 69 3.37 -20.90 -14.00
CA GLN A 69 3.55 -22.31 -14.37
C GLN A 69 2.24 -23.01 -14.68
N THR A 70 1.18 -22.71 -13.94
CA THR A 70 -0.07 -23.49 -13.97
C THR A 70 -1.23 -22.76 -14.68
N GLY A 71 -1.11 -21.45 -14.89
CA GLY A 71 -2.21 -20.59 -15.32
C GLY A 71 -3.31 -20.37 -14.27
N ASN A 72 -3.21 -21.02 -13.09
CA ASN A 72 -4.23 -20.91 -12.06
C ASN A 72 -4.10 -19.58 -11.32
N CYS A 73 -5.09 -18.69 -11.47
CA CYS A 73 -5.12 -17.39 -10.81
C CYS A 73 -5.62 -17.44 -9.36
N GLY A 74 -6.17 -18.57 -8.90
CA GLY A 74 -6.72 -18.72 -7.56
C GLY A 74 -5.79 -18.24 -6.43
N PRO A 75 -4.50 -18.61 -6.42
CA PRO A 75 -3.54 -18.14 -5.41
C PRO A 75 -3.25 -16.63 -5.45
N LEU A 76 -3.55 -15.94 -6.55
CA LEU A 76 -3.33 -14.48 -6.68
C LEU A 76 -4.48 -13.65 -6.12
N VAL A 77 -5.69 -14.21 -6.05
CA VAL A 77 -6.88 -13.50 -5.58
C VAL A 77 -6.64 -12.79 -4.24
N PRO A 78 -6.17 -13.47 -3.17
CA PRO A 78 -6.03 -12.80 -1.89
C PRO A 78 -4.86 -11.79 -1.84
N ILE A 79 -3.88 -11.89 -2.76
CA ILE A 79 -2.82 -10.88 -2.93
C ILE A 79 -3.41 -9.59 -3.52
N LEU A 80 -4.28 -9.73 -4.53
CA LEU A 80 -4.96 -8.60 -5.15
C LEU A 80 -5.91 -7.91 -4.16
N GLU A 81 -6.65 -8.69 -3.38
CA GLU A 81 -7.52 -8.15 -2.31
C GLU A 81 -6.71 -7.39 -1.25
N HIS A 82 -5.57 -7.93 -0.83
CA HIS A 82 -4.67 -7.24 0.10
C HIS A 82 -4.12 -5.93 -0.48
N ASN A 83 -3.67 -5.96 -1.74
CA ASN A 83 -3.16 -4.76 -2.41
C ASN A 83 -4.24 -3.69 -2.60
N GLN A 84 -5.47 -4.09 -2.94
CA GLN A 84 -6.61 -3.19 -3.04
C GLN A 84 -6.86 -2.49 -1.70
N GLN A 85 -6.89 -3.27 -0.60
CA GLN A 85 -7.07 -2.72 0.74
C GLN A 85 -5.95 -1.71 1.08
N ASP A 86 -4.69 -2.04 0.78
CA ASP A 86 -3.57 -1.14 1.03
C ASP A 86 -3.72 0.20 0.30
N VAL A 87 -4.06 0.16 -0.99
CA VAL A 87 -4.27 1.37 -1.80
C VAL A 87 -5.39 2.23 -1.23
N VAL A 88 -6.50 1.61 -0.84
CA VAL A 88 -7.65 2.30 -0.24
C VAL A 88 -7.27 2.92 1.10
N SER A 89 -6.57 2.19 1.96
CA SER A 89 -6.09 2.70 3.25
C SER A 89 -5.10 3.86 3.10
N LEU A 90 -4.16 3.77 2.16
CA LEU A 90 -3.23 4.86 1.88
C LEU A 90 -3.96 6.13 1.41
N ALA A 91 -4.99 5.99 0.55
CA ALA A 91 -5.81 7.11 0.13
C ALA A 91 -6.60 7.73 1.30
N MET A 92 -7.20 6.91 2.16
CA MET A 92 -7.89 7.39 3.37
C MET A 92 -6.95 8.13 4.32
N LEU A 93 -5.75 7.61 4.56
CA LEU A 93 -4.74 8.28 5.38
C LEU A 93 -4.30 9.61 4.77
N PHE A 94 -4.16 9.68 3.44
CA PHE A 94 -3.85 10.92 2.75
C PHE A 94 -4.92 11.98 3.02
N PHE A 95 -6.20 11.65 2.81
CA PHE A 95 -7.29 12.59 3.07
C PHE A 95 -7.42 12.97 4.55
N ASN A 96 -7.18 12.03 5.47
CA ASN A 96 -7.16 12.33 6.90
C ASN A 96 -6.08 13.36 7.26
N LEU A 97 -4.84 13.16 6.79
CA LEU A 97 -3.72 14.08 7.05
C LEU A 97 -3.91 15.45 6.40
N VAL A 98 -4.46 15.47 5.18
CA VAL A 98 -4.82 16.71 4.49
C VAL A 98 -5.91 17.46 5.25
N GLY A 99 -6.96 16.75 5.70
CA GLY A 99 -8.03 17.33 6.51
C GLY A 99 -7.54 17.93 7.83
N GLU A 100 -6.65 17.24 8.55
CA GLU A 100 -6.01 17.78 9.76
C GLU A 100 -5.23 19.08 9.48
N SER A 101 -4.60 19.18 8.32
CA SER A 101 -3.79 20.35 7.94
C SER A 101 -4.62 21.59 7.61
N TYR A 102 -5.89 21.41 7.19
CA TYR A 102 -6.82 22.48 6.84
C TYR A 102 -7.88 22.76 7.93
N GLY A 103 -8.12 21.81 8.85
CA GLY A 103 -9.12 21.92 9.92
C GLY A 103 -8.62 22.52 11.23
N GLY A 104 -7.33 22.89 11.32
CA GLY A 104 -6.78 23.64 12.46
C GLY A 104 -6.96 25.14 12.28
N SER A 105 -8.17 25.65 12.53
CA SER A 105 -8.49 27.07 12.74
C SER A 105 -9.18 27.24 14.08
#